data_AF-A0A9Q1BSI2-F1
#
_entry.id   AF-A0A9Q1BSI2-F1
#
_cell.length_a   1.000
_cell.length_b   1.000
_cell.length_c   1.000
_cell.angle_alpha   90.00
_cell.angle_beta   90.00
_cell.angle_gamma   90.00
#
_symmetry.space_group_name_H-M   'P 1'
#
loop_
_entity.id
_entity.type
_entity.pdbx_description
1 polymer ?
#
loop_
_entity_poly.entity_id
_entity_poly.type
_entity_poly.pdbx_seq_one_letter_code
_entity_poly.pdbx_strand_id
1 'polypeptide(L)'
;MVGIVNVLLECIHSSQSSKWKYKDKNLYVGWNAVQNIFGEIVRLLGNYSLYIERAPLIHEGTFECVVNSSTTYIYCLHVQAEIPLMREQMHHGMQDPTLMVTCY
;
A
#
# COMPACT_ATOMS: atom_id res chain seq x y z
N MET A 1 10.84 -7.20 17.04
CA MET A 1 9.51 -6.71 16.62
C MET A 1 9.60 -6.49 15.13
N VAL A 2 8.67 -7.03 14.34
CA VAL A 2 8.61 -6.73 12.91
C VAL A 2 8.27 -5.24 12.81
N GLY A 3 9.12 -4.42 12.19
CA GLY A 3 8.78 -3.02 11.99
C GLY A 3 7.58 -2.93 11.06
N ILE A 4 6.59 -2.19 11.53
CA ILE A 4 5.28 -2.10 10.94
C ILE A 4 5.21 -0.72 10.30
N VAL A 5 5.18 -0.66 8.98
CA VAL A 5 5.12 0.61 8.25
C VAL A 5 3.73 0.79 7.65
N ASN A 6 3.17 1.99 7.81
CA ASN A 6 1.90 2.39 7.24
C ASN A 6 2.15 3.10 5.90
N VAL A 7 1.33 2.84 4.89
CA VAL A 7 1.46 3.42 3.55
C VAL A 7 0.23 4.25 3.22
N LEU A 8 0.47 5.44 2.68
CA LEU A 8 -0.55 6.28 2.07
C LEU A 8 -0.28 6.38 0.57
N LEU A 9 -1.25 5.96 -0.24
CA LEU A 9 -1.22 6.11 -1.70
C LEU A 9 -2.23 7.21 -2.08
N GLU A 10 -1.71 8.38 -2.47
CA GLU A 10 -2.53 9.56 -2.72
C GLU A 10 -3.05 9.63 -4.16
N CYS A 11 -4.35 9.45 -4.36
CA CYS A 11 -4.97 9.59 -5.67
C CYS A 11 -5.73 10.91 -5.80
N ILE A 12 -5.00 12.02 -5.94
CA ILE A 12 -5.59 13.36 -5.87
C ILE A 12 -6.27 13.72 -7.20
N HIS A 13 -7.60 13.75 -7.21
CA HIS A 13 -8.37 14.34 -8.31
C HIS A 13 -9.70 14.91 -7.82
N SER A 14 -10.20 15.94 -8.52
CA SER A 14 -11.40 16.72 -8.17
C SER A 14 -12.74 16.00 -8.37
N SER A 15 -12.73 14.75 -8.83
CA SER A 15 -13.94 13.97 -9.11
C SER A 15 -14.26 12.99 -7.99
N GLN A 16 -15.55 12.91 -7.63
CA GLN A 16 -16.06 12.33 -6.39
C GLN A 16 -15.93 10.80 -6.26
N SER A 17 -15.40 10.09 -7.26
CA SER A 17 -15.26 8.62 -7.20
C SER A 17 -13.96 8.15 -7.84
N SER A 18 -13.13 7.45 -7.07
CA SER A 18 -11.98 6.69 -7.56
C SER A 18 -12.31 5.19 -7.63
N LYS A 19 -11.58 4.44 -8.45
CA LYS A 19 -11.58 2.99 -8.46
C LYS A 19 -10.17 2.50 -8.16
N TRP A 20 -10.02 1.77 -7.05
CA TRP A 20 -8.75 1.17 -6.67
C TRP A 20 -8.67 -0.28 -7.12
N LYS A 21 -7.55 -0.65 -7.73
CA LYS A 21 -7.22 -2.02 -8.11
C LYS A 21 -5.92 -2.48 -7.45
N TYR A 22 -5.83 -3.78 -7.21
CA TYR A 22 -4.59 -4.49 -6.90
C TYR A 22 -4.55 -5.79 -7.69
N LYS A 23 -3.48 -6.02 -8.46
CA LYS A 23 -3.34 -7.19 -9.34
C LYS A 23 -4.63 -7.49 -10.14
N ASP A 24 -5.15 -6.46 -10.80
CA ASP A 24 -6.39 -6.45 -11.59
C ASP A 24 -7.72 -6.69 -10.84
N LYS A 25 -7.68 -6.85 -9.51
CA LYS A 25 -8.89 -6.97 -8.69
C LYS A 25 -9.31 -5.62 -8.13
N ASN A 26 -10.59 -5.29 -8.24
CA ASN A 26 -11.14 -4.08 -7.63
C ASN A 26 -11.15 -4.22 -6.10
N LEU A 27 -10.46 -3.29 -5.43
CA LEU A 27 -10.52 -3.12 -3.97
C LEU A 27 -11.71 -2.22 -3.63
N TYR A 28 -11.77 -1.06 -4.27
CA TYR A 28 -12.81 -0.05 -4.06
C TYR A 28 -13.35 0.45 -5.39
N VAL A 29 -14.66 0.73 -5.42
CA VAL A 29 -15.33 1.48 -6.49
C VAL A 29 -16.14 2.59 -5.84
N GLY A 30 -15.64 3.82 -5.94
CA GLY A 30 -16.08 4.92 -5.08
C GLY A 30 -15.87 4.55 -3.61
N TRP A 31 -16.91 4.71 -2.80
CA TRP A 31 -16.92 4.42 -1.37
C TRP A 31 -17.03 2.93 -1.02
N ASN A 32 -17.38 2.11 -2.00
CA ASN A 32 -17.75 0.72 -1.75
C ASN A 32 -16.52 -0.16 -1.82
N ALA A 33 -16.21 -0.86 -0.73
CA ALA A 33 -15.28 -1.98 -0.76
C ALA A 33 -15.91 -3.13 -1.57
N VAL A 34 -15.24 -3.53 -2.66
CA VAL A 34 -15.70 -4.61 -3.54
C VAL A 34 -15.09 -5.94 -3.12
N GLN A 35 -13.81 -5.93 -2.77
CA GLN A 35 -13.12 -7.11 -2.24
C GLN A 35 -12.23 -6.75 -1.07
N ASN A 36 -12.38 -7.54 0.00
CA ASN A 36 -11.55 -7.41 1.18
C ASN A 36 -10.37 -8.40 1.15
N ILE A 37 -9.54 -8.32 0.11
CA ILE A 37 -8.38 -9.23 -0.01
C ILE A 37 -7.29 -8.99 1.04
N PHE A 38 -7.35 -7.83 1.71
CA PHE A 38 -6.36 -7.42 2.71
C PHE A 38 -6.91 -7.39 4.13
N GLY A 39 -8.20 -7.63 4.36
CA GLY A 39 -8.81 -7.45 5.68
C GLY A 39 -8.94 -5.97 6.07
N GLU A 40 -9.07 -5.71 7.37
CA GLU A 40 -9.33 -4.36 7.92
C GLU A 40 -8.16 -3.37 7.78
N ILE A 41 -7.03 -3.82 7.23
CA ILE A 41 -5.82 -3.02 7.15
C ILE A 41 -5.77 -2.10 5.94
N VAL A 42 -6.63 -2.30 4.93
CA VAL A 42 -6.72 -1.39 3.77
C VAL A 42 -8.02 -0.61 3.80
N ARG A 43 -7.92 0.71 3.96
CA ARG A 43 -9.07 1.62 4.02
C ARG A 43 -8.94 2.78 3.06
N LEU A 44 -10.08 3.25 2.57
CA LEU A 44 -10.15 4.46 1.74
C LEU A 44 -10.20 5.70 2.64
N LEU A 45 -9.37 6.69 2.37
CA LEU A 45 -9.35 8.00 3.02
C LEU A 45 -9.86 9.06 2.07
N GLY A 46 -10.88 9.81 2.49
CA GLY A 46 -11.41 10.93 1.73
C GLY A 46 -12.00 10.58 0.36
N ASN A 47 -12.16 9.30 0.01
CA ASN A 47 -12.70 8.77 -1.27
C ASN A 47 -11.70 8.64 -2.41
N TYR A 48 -10.47 9.02 -2.14
CA TYR A 48 -9.42 9.07 -3.15
C TYR A 48 -8.20 8.31 -2.70
N SER A 49 -7.69 8.55 -1.49
CA SER A 49 -6.42 7.96 -1.08
C SER A 49 -6.61 6.58 -0.46
N LEU A 50 -5.70 5.66 -0.75
CA LEU A 50 -5.68 4.35 -0.12
C LEU A 50 -4.71 4.39 1.06
N TYR A 51 -5.17 3.98 2.23
CA TYR A 51 -4.33 3.80 3.41
C TYR A 51 -4.18 2.32 3.71
N ILE A 52 -2.93 1.87 3.79
CA ILE A 52 -2.55 0.51 4.12
C ILE A 52 -1.87 0.55 5.48
N GLU A 53 -2.61 0.13 6.49
CA GLU A 53 -2.13 -0.06 7.84
C GLU A 53 -1.23 -1.31 7.89
N ARG A 54 -0.08 -1.19 8.56
CA ARG A 54 0.83 -2.30 8.83
C ARG A 54 1.19 -3.17 7.62
N ALA A 55 1.51 -2.56 6.47
CA ALA A 55 1.66 -3.26 5.20
C ALA A 55 2.63 -4.47 5.32
N PRO A 56 2.13 -5.71 5.34
CA PRO A 56 2.97 -6.89 5.38
C PRO A 56 3.63 -7.14 4.01
N LEU A 57 4.70 -7.94 3.98
CA LEU A 57 5.39 -8.38 2.75
C LEU A 57 4.42 -8.88 1.65
N ILE A 58 3.32 -9.51 2.05
CA ILE A 58 2.30 -10.04 1.13
C ILE A 58 1.56 -8.96 0.33
N HIS A 59 1.68 -7.68 0.69
CA HIS A 59 1.07 -6.56 -0.03
C HIS A 59 1.95 -6.03 -1.17
N GLU A 60 3.13 -6.60 -1.36
CA GLU A 60 3.97 -6.27 -2.52
C GLU A 60 3.18 -6.44 -3.83
N GLY A 61 3.31 -5.44 -4.69
CA GLY A 61 2.65 -5.41 -5.99
C GLY A 61 2.20 -4.03 -6.42
N THR A 62 1.41 -4.02 -7.49
CA THR A 62 0.94 -2.81 -8.14
C THR A 62 -0.48 -2.47 -7.69
N PHE A 63 -0.62 -1.25 -7.18
CA PHE A 63 -1.89 -0.61 -6.90
C PHE A 63 -2.19 0.43 -7.98
N GLU A 64 -3.40 0.42 -8.51
CA GLU A 64 -3.85 1.40 -9.50
C GLU A 64 -5.01 2.19 -8.92
N CYS A 65 -4.97 3.51 -9.08
CA CYS A 65 -6.13 4.35 -8.87
C CYS A 65 -6.62 4.90 -10.21
N VAL A 66 -7.82 4.50 -10.60
CA VAL A 66 -8.49 4.96 -11.82
C VAL A 66 -9.54 5.99 -11.42
N VAL A 67 -9.37 7.23 -11.87
CA VAL A 67 -10.26 8.33 -11.51
C VAL A 67 -11.34 8.56 -12.57
N ASN A 68 -10.95 8.47 -13.84
CA ASN A 68 -11.82 8.55 -15.00
C ASN A 68 -11.25 7.66 -16.11
N SER A 69 -11.86 7.65 -17.30
CA SER A 69 -11.39 6.84 -18.44
C SER A 69 -9.99 7.21 -18.96
N SER A 70 -9.45 8.35 -18.55
CA SER A 70 -8.23 8.96 -19.09
C SER A 70 -7.12 9.16 -18.05
N THR A 71 -7.41 8.99 -16.76
CA THR A 71 -6.49 9.27 -15.66
C THR A 71 -6.39 8.06 -14.74
N THR A 72 -5.20 7.45 -14.75
CA THR A 72 -4.82 6.33 -13.88
C THR A 72 -3.48 6.65 -13.22
N TYR A 73 -3.43 6.52 -11.90
CA TYR A 73 -2.20 6.58 -11.12
C TYR A 73 -1.76 5.17 -10.75
N ILE A 74 -0.47 4.87 -10.87
CA ILE A 74 0.09 3.55 -10.63
C ILE A 74 1.13 3.66 -9.51
N TYR A 75 1.00 2.82 -8.49
CA TYR A 75 1.91 2.74 -7.35
C TYR A 75 2.43 1.32 -7.23
N CYS A 76 3.75 1.15 -7.14
CA CYS A 76 4.36 -0.15 -6.93
C CYS A 76 4.96 -0.15 -5.54
N LEU A 77 4.38 -1.01 -4.69
CA LEU A 77 4.82 -1.18 -3.33
C LEU A 77 5.85 -2.29 -3.30
N HIS A 78 7.10 -1.96 -2.98
CA HIS A 78 8.15 -2.93 -2.68
C HIS A 78 8.44 -2.93 -1.18
N VAL A 79 8.43 -4.12 -0.59
CA VAL A 79 8.69 -4.31 0.83
C VAL A 79 10.04 -4.98 0.99
N GLN A 80 11.06 -4.24 1.44
CA GLN A 80 12.38 -4.82 1.68
C GLN A 80 12.51 -5.17 3.17
N ALA A 81 12.51 -6.46 3.48
CA ALA A 81 12.94 -6.94 4.78
C ALA A 81 14.47 -6.94 4.80
N GLU A 82 15.08 -6.09 5.63
CA GLU A 82 16.49 -6.25 5.95
C GLU A 82 16.65 -7.49 6.82
N ILE A 83 17.31 -8.51 6.30
CA ILE A 83 17.77 -9.62 7.12
C ILE A 83 18.96 -9.09 7.89
N PRO A 84 18.92 -9.01 9.24
CA PRO A 84 20.10 -8.61 9.99
C PRO A 84 21.19 -9.62 9.69
N LEU A 85 22.26 -9.18 9.02
CA LEU A 85 23.48 -9.96 8.93
C LEU A 85 23.91 -10.23 10.36
N MET A 86 23.95 -11.49 10.77
CA MET A 86 24.58 -11.90 12.02
C MET A 86 26.08 -11.58 11.94
N ARG A 87 26.44 -10.31 12.10
CA ARG A 87 27.74 -9.92 12.60
C ARG A 87 27.56 -9.81 14.09
N GLU A 88 28.24 -10.72 14.78
CA GLU A 88 28.40 -10.72 16.22
C GLU A 88 28.54 -9.29 16.75
N GLN A 89 27.49 -8.79 17.40
CA GLN A 89 27.62 -8.02 18.63
C GLN A 89 26.25 -7.80 19.27
N MET A 90 26.17 -8.32 20.49
CA MET A 90 25.12 -8.07 21.46
C MET A 90 24.92 -6.56 21.65
N HIS A 91 23.73 -6.07 21.31
CA HIS A 91 22.84 -5.24 22.16
C HIS A 91 21.87 -4.43 21.28
N HIS A 92 20.58 -4.73 21.47
CA HIS A 92 19.42 -3.87 21.17
C HIS A 92 19.31 -3.21 19.79
N GLY A 93 18.54 -3.87 18.91
CA GLY A 93 17.89 -3.22 17.78
C GLY A 93 17.70 -4.17 16.61
N MET A 94 16.59 -4.91 16.59
CA MET A 94 16.13 -5.53 15.34
C MET A 94 15.78 -4.37 14.39
N GLN A 95 16.52 -4.23 13.29
CA GLN A 95 16.31 -3.18 12.29
C GLN A 95 14.96 -3.41 11.59
N ASP A 96 14.15 -2.35 11.53
CA ASP A 96 12.81 -2.39 10.96
C ASP A 96 12.88 -2.55 9.42
N PRO A 97 11.97 -3.33 8.80
CA PRO A 97 11.88 -3.41 7.35
C PRO A 97 11.61 -2.04 6.74
N THR A 98 12.30 -1.74 5.63
CA THR A 98 12.15 -0.49 4.90
C THR A 98 11.10 -0.69 3.80
N LEU A 99 10.07 0.17 3.77
CA LEU A 99 9.14 0.24 2.64
C LEU A 99 9.66 1.23 1.60
N MET A 100 9.75 0.76 0.35
CA MET A 100 9.98 1.62 -0.80
C MET A 100 8.72 1.61 -1.65
N VAL A 101 8.06 2.77 -1.70
CA VAL A 101 7.00 3.02 -2.68
C VAL A 101 7.65 3.68 -3.87
N THR A 102 7.62 3.02 -5.01
CA THR A 102 8.13 3.54 -6.28
C THR A 102 7.07 3.32 -7.33
N CYS A 103 6.57 4.34 -8.03
CA CYS A 103 6.11 4.20 -9.42
C CYS A 103 5.87 5.57 -10.10
N TYR A 104 5.95 5.53 -11.45
CA TYR A 104 6.18 6.64 -12.38
C TYR A 104 4.89 7.12 -13.07
#